data_AF-A0A7V3PAQ3-F1
#
_entry.id   AF-A0A7V3PAQ3-F1
#
_cell.length_a   1.000
_cell.length_b   1.000
_cell.length_c   1.000
_cell.angle_alpha   90.00
_cell.angle_beta   90.00
_cell.angle_gamma   90.00
#
_symmetry.space_group_name_H-M   'P 1'
#
loop_
_entity.id
_entity.type
_entity.pdbx_description
1 polymer ?
#
loop_
_entity_poly.entity_id
_entity_poly.type
_entity_poly.pdbx_seq_one_letter_code
_entity_poly.pdbx_strand_id
1 'polypeptide(L)' 'TTLPETLPDSLQRLDCSNTQLTALPELPDRLHELYCSNTPVAKNPATKNQLEEFKKNHPLFQYRISQF' A
#
# COMPACT_ATOMS: atom_id res chain seq x y z
N THR A 1 5.60 -3.53 -12.99
CA THR A 1 6.59 -2.76 -12.21
C THR A 1 6.61 -3.29 -10.80
N THR A 2 7.77 -3.39 -10.17
CA THR A 2 7.93 -3.84 -8.79
C THR A 2 8.44 -2.69 -7.94
N LEU A 3 7.97 -2.58 -6.70
CA LEU A 3 8.59 -1.74 -5.69
C LEU A 3 9.81 -2.46 -5.11
N PRO A 4 10.77 -1.74 -4.52
CA PRO A 4 11.81 -2.35 -3.71
C PRO A 4 11.19 -3.20 -2.60
N GLU A 5 11.83 -4.32 -2.24
CA GLU A 5 11.38 -5.16 -1.11
C GLU A 5 11.39 -4.39 0.20
N THR A 6 12.35 -3.46 0.37
CA THR A 6 12.49 -2.63 1.55
C THR A 6 12.24 -1.18 1.19
N LEU A 7 11.21 -0.59 1.80
CA LEU A 7 10.94 0.84 1.73
C LEU A 7 11.73 1.56 2.84
N PRO A 8 12.09 2.84 2.67
CA PRO A 8 12.75 3.59 3.73
C PRO A 8 11.88 3.69 4.98
N ASP A 9 12.46 3.46 6.16
CA ASP A 9 11.73 3.55 7.45
C ASP A 9 11.11 4.93 7.71
N SER A 10 11.64 5.97 7.07
CA SER A 10 11.15 7.35 7.16
C SER A 10 10.00 7.65 6.20
N LEU A 11 9.61 6.72 5.32
CA LEU A 11 8.58 6.95 4.32
C LEU A 11 7.22 7.13 4.98
N GLN A 12 6.63 8.31 4.80
CA GLN A 12 5.31 8.65 5.36
C GLN A 12 4.17 8.49 4.35
N ARG A 13 4.47 8.59 3.05
CA ARG A 13 3.48 8.54 1.98
C ARG A 13 4.00 7.77 0.79
N LEU A 14 3.18 6.87 0.26
CA LEU A 14 3.47 6.10 -0.94
C LEU A 14 2.30 6.24 -1.92
N ASP A 15 2.57 6.80 -3.10
CA ASP A 15 1.61 6.80 -4.21
C ASP A 15 2.14 5.92 -5.33
N CYS A 16 1.40 4.84 -5.58
CA CYS A 16 1.65 3.83 -6.59
C CYS A 16 0.51 3.77 -7.62
N SER A 17 -0.37 4.78 -7.64
CA SER A 17 -1.56 4.81 -8.47
C SER A 17 -1.25 4.76 -9.97
N ASN A 18 -2.10 4.11 -10.75
CA ASN A 18 -1.97 3.94 -12.21
C ASN A 18 -0.65 3.27 -12.65
N THR A 19 -0.12 2.36 -11.83
CA THR A 19 1.06 1.57 -12.17
C THR A 19 0.71 0.11 -12.42
N GLN A 20 1.63 -0.63 -13.05
CA GLN A 20 1.52 -2.08 -13.23
C GLN A 20 2.06 -2.84 -12.00
N LEU A 21 1.78 -2.34 -10.80
CA LEU A 21 2.20 -2.98 -9.55
C LEU A 21 1.33 -4.21 -9.26
N THR A 22 1.96 -5.36 -9.06
CA THR A 22 1.27 -6.64 -8.85
C THR A 22 1.28 -7.11 -7.39
N ALA A 23 2.18 -6.58 -6.58
CA ALA A 23 2.30 -6.88 -5.16
C ALA A 23 2.81 -5.65 -4.38
N LEU A 24 2.43 -5.53 -3.11
CA LEU A 24 2.99 -4.55 -2.18
C LEU A 24 4.15 -5.18 -1.41
N PRO A 25 5.23 -4.42 -1.15
CA PRO A 25 6.26 -4.84 -0.19
C PRO A 25 5.72 -4.73 1.25
N GLU A 26 6.57 -5.04 2.22
CA GLU A 26 6.30 -4.73 3.62
C GLU A 26 6.17 -3.21 3.81
N LEU A 27 5.18 -2.78 4.59
CA LEU A 27 4.89 -1.37 4.80
C LEU A 27 5.70 -0.87 6.00
N PRO A 28 6.43 0.25 5.88
CA PRO A 28 7.20 0.79 6.99
C PRO A 28 6.26 1.39 8.06
N ASP A 29 6.63 1.27 9.33
CA ASP A 29 5.80 1.70 10.47
C ASP A 29 5.37 3.17 10.44
N ARG A 30 6.18 4.03 9.81
CA ARG A 30 5.91 5.47 9.68
C ARG A 30 4.98 5.82 8.51
N LEU A 31 4.55 4.84 7.73
CA LEU A 31 3.65 5.07 6.60
C LEU A 31 2.27 5.47 7.12
N HIS A 32 1.83 6.66 6.71
CA HIS A 32 0.52 7.21 7.05
C HIS A 32 -0.45 7.18 5.88
N GLU A 33 0.04 7.26 4.64
CA GLU A 33 -0.81 7.30 3.46
C GLU A 33 -0.31 6.33 2.37
N LEU A 34 -1.21 5.49 1.87
CA LEU A 34 -0.96 4.62 0.72
C LEU A 34 -2.04 4.78 -0.36
N TYR A 35 -1.64 5.14 -1.57
CA TYR A 35 -2.50 5.24 -2.73
C TYR A 35 -2.08 4.23 -3.79
N CYS A 36 -2.96 3.30 -4.15
CA CYS A 36 -2.67 2.28 -5.16
C CYS A 36 -3.86 2.01 -6.08
N SER A 37 -4.64 3.05 -6.38
CA SER A 37 -5.77 2.98 -7.31
C SER A 37 -5.31 2.62 -8.73
N ASN A 38 -6.16 1.95 -9.51
CA ASN A 38 -5.84 1.53 -10.87
C ASN A 38 -4.55 0.70 -10.98
N THR A 39 -4.35 -0.23 -10.04
CA THR A 39 -3.23 -1.18 -10.09
C THR A 39 -3.74 -2.62 -10.06
N PRO A 40 -3.02 -3.59 -10.65
CA PRO A 40 -3.32 -5.01 -10.48
C PRO A 40 -3.35 -5.44 -9.00
N VAL A 41 -2.47 -4.89 -8.16
CA VAL A 41 -2.42 -5.21 -6.73
C VAL A 41 -3.71 -4.82 -5.98
N ALA A 42 -4.38 -3.73 -6.37
CA ALA A 42 -5.69 -3.36 -5.81
C ALA A 42 -6.81 -4.38 -6.11
N LYS A 43 -6.59 -5.29 -7.07
CA LYS A 43 -7.52 -6.40 -7.38
C LYS A 43 -7.30 -7.63 -6.51
N ASN A 44 -6.16 -7.71 -5.82
CA ASN A 44 -5.83 -8.85 -5.00
C ASN A 44 -6.53 -8.73 -3.62
N PRO A 45 -7.40 -9.67 -3.23
CA PRO A 45 -8.06 -9.64 -1.92
C PRO A 45 -7.07 -9.73 -0.75
N ALA A 46 -5.91 -10.39 -0.93
CA ALA A 46 -4.88 -10.45 0.09
C ALA A 46 -4.31 -9.07 0.42
N THR A 47 -4.20 -8.18 -0.58
CA THR A 47 -3.78 -6.79 -0.38
C THR A 47 -4.71 -6.07 0.57
N LYS A 48 -6.03 -6.22 0.41
CA LYS A 48 -6.98 -5.59 1.33
C LYS A 48 -6.79 -6.10 2.76
N ASN A 49 -6.60 -7.40 2.96
CA ASN A 49 -6.38 -7.97 4.29
C ASN A 49 -5.10 -7.43 4.94
N GLN A 50 -3.99 -7.37 4.18
CA GLN A 50 -2.73 -6.79 4.65
C GLN A 50 -2.90 -5.33 5.10
N LEU A 51 -3.63 -4.51 4.32
CA LEU A 51 -3.86 -3.11 4.66
C LEU A 51 -4.76 -2.92 5.88
N GLU A 52 -5.80 -3.75 6.03
CA GLU A 52 -6.66 -3.74 7.21
C GLU A 52 -5.90 -4.19 8.47
N GLU A 53 -5.03 -5.19 8.36
CA GLU A 53 -4.19 -5.64 9.47
C GLU A 53 -3.18 -4.55 9.87
N PHE A 54 -2.51 -3.93 8.91
CA PHE A 54 -1.62 -2.80 9.15
C PHE A 54 -2.38 -1.64 9.84
N LYS A 55 -3.58 -1.30 9.36
CA LYS A 55 -4.40 -0.25 9.95
C LYS A 55 -4.76 -0.50 11.42
N LYS A 56 -4.89 -1.76 11.87
CA LYS A 56 -5.15 -2.06 13.28
C LYS A 56 -4.02 -1.61 14.21
N ASN A 57 -2.78 -1.70 13.75
CA ASN A 57 -1.59 -1.28 14.50
C ASN A 57 -1.26 0.21 14.28
N HIS A 58 -1.70 0.79 13.17
CA HIS A 58 -1.44 2.17 12.79
C HIS A 58 -2.77 2.93 12.61
N PRO A 59 -3.44 3.41 13.68
CA PRO A 59 -4.80 3.96 13.61
C PRO A 59 -4.91 5.24 12.76
N LEU A 60 -3.80 5.95 12.55
CA LEU A 60 -3.73 7.12 11.67
C LEU A 60 -3.49 6.76 10.20
N PHE A 61 -3.18 5.49 9.90
CA PHE A 61 -2.96 5.02 8.54
C PHE A 61 -4.25 5.11 7.72
N GLN A 62 -4.13 5.76 6.57
CA GLN A 62 -5.15 5.86 5.56
C GLN A 62 -4.66 5.23 4.28
N TYR A 63 -5.53 4.51 3.60
CA TYR A 63 -5.23 3.96 2.30
C TYR A 63 -6.38 4.16 1.33
N ARG A 64 -6.05 4.22 0.04
CA ARG A 64 -7.03 4.23 -1.04
C ARG A 64 -6.62 3.21 -2.09
N ILE A 65 -7.44 2.17 -2.19
CA ILE A 65 -7.48 1.25 -3.32
C ILE A 65 -8.87 1.40 -3.95
N SER A 66 -8.91 1.81 -5.23
CA SER A 66 -10.13 1.71 -6.04
C SER A 66 -9.78 1.07 -7.37
N GLN A 67 -10.76 0.37 -7.94
CA GLN A 67 -10.62 -0.18 -9.28
C GLN A 67 -11.09 0.77 -10.37
N PHE A 68 -11.98 1.72 -10.08
CA PHE A 68 -12.40 2.85 -10.91
C PHE A 68 -13.02 3.94 -10.03
#